data_AF-A0A895XQH9-F1
#
_entry.id   AF-A0A895XQH9-F1
#
_cell.length_a   1.000
_cell.length_b   1.000
_cell.length_c   1.000
_cell.angle_alpha   90.00
_cell.angle_beta   90.00
_cell.angle_gamma   90.00
#
_symmetry.space_group_name_H-M   'P 1'
#
loop_
_entity.id
_entity.type
_entity.pdbx_description
1 polymer ?
#
loop_
_entity_poly.entity_id
_entity_poly.type
_entity_poly.pdbx_seq_one_letter_code
_entity_poly.pdbx_strand_id
1 'polypeptide(L)'
;MQRTSQAQLHIEIGKVTVAREPIEAQQHSFHRPRQRLLTAIHLCLDGVTHKFWGSANVEPDSADRAWNELATAAQRLPGQQIDLLSWKATSTHPAVAEAINNALAAFIEEHHPKLRRKAAVGKTRDPLEVNERALATSATEYFLYPPMRALDGPDQNNFSAHLLPGAWNGPNGSALREMTALQMGLNVLRLSKNVVVISAPDHNFTLMFDHGRSPLVGHGASTVAVNKGLTRKLLIRRGLPVAPGFTISTNRMDDAVRKAEELGFPLVVKPAKGSKGDGITTRINNWDAFHRALKVALDSGFKGNRVVVERHIEGSDFRFLSTGEKVLSVARRDRAAVVGNGEHTILELITEHNAGRKRVPSCQGMLVNLTAELESWLFKQGHSLDSVPERNERVYLAGVNNVSHGGVSVEVLDQTHPSLIEAANEAVRASGLKLGGVDMIIPDHRLGIDEQELAITEVNGTPSFIGHYFPNFGPGRDVFEHELRAHLSEAGLEAQAPTEKLCVRTAVGGTVTGVGFREWLADMARQLGVDGWVRHDESRRGIEAVLYGDATAVSVLVRRSIEGPQEATVLEVFTQQHSELPKPGFAVLDTYSV
;
A
#
# COMPACT_ATOMS: atom_id res chain seq x y z
N MET A 1 12.05 -8.97 -57.86
CA MET A 1 11.99 -7.50 -57.69
C MET A 1 10.84 -7.16 -56.76
N GLN A 2 11.18 -6.67 -55.57
CA GLN A 2 10.28 -6.25 -54.50
C GLN A 2 9.46 -5.02 -54.90
N ARG A 3 8.17 -4.99 -54.52
CA ARG A 3 7.47 -3.77 -54.10
C ARG A 3 6.41 -4.14 -53.05
N THR A 4 6.83 -4.17 -51.79
CA THR A 4 5.94 -4.09 -50.63
C THR A 4 5.42 -2.66 -50.52
N SER A 5 4.11 -2.47 -50.66
CA SER A 5 3.44 -1.22 -50.33
C SER A 5 3.43 -1.02 -48.79
N GLN A 6 3.93 0.13 -48.35
CA GLN A 6 3.78 0.62 -46.98
C GLN A 6 2.37 1.22 -46.86
N ALA A 7 1.57 0.70 -45.93
CA ALA A 7 0.37 1.38 -45.47
C ALA A 7 0.80 2.41 -44.41
N GLN A 8 0.57 3.69 -44.68
CA GLN A 8 0.74 4.79 -43.72
C GLN A 8 -0.51 4.89 -42.84
N LEU A 9 -0.31 5.04 -41.53
CA LEU A 9 -1.39 5.22 -40.55
C LEU A 9 -1.58 6.74 -40.33
N HIS A 10 -2.68 7.30 -40.80
CA HIS A 10 -3.02 8.72 -40.61
C HIS A 10 -4.01 8.88 -39.44
N ILE A 11 -3.66 9.72 -38.47
CA ILE A 11 -4.57 10.16 -37.40
C ILE A 11 -4.71 11.68 -37.54
N GLU A 12 -5.94 12.13 -37.81
CA GLU A 12 -6.27 13.55 -37.97
C GLU A 12 -6.89 14.06 -36.66
N ILE A 13 -6.32 15.12 -36.08
CA ILE A 13 -6.88 15.83 -34.92
C ILE A 13 -7.24 17.24 -35.40
N GLY A 14 -8.53 17.55 -35.42
CA GLY A 14 -9.09 18.77 -35.99
C GLY A 14 -8.62 20.06 -35.31
N LYS A 15 -8.42 21.09 -36.15
CA LYS A 15 -8.18 22.49 -35.77
C LYS A 15 -9.47 23.11 -35.21
N VAL A 16 -9.38 23.83 -34.09
CA VAL A 16 -10.36 24.87 -33.74
C VAL A 16 -9.63 26.19 -33.66
N THR A 17 -9.94 27.07 -34.62
CA THR A 17 -9.47 28.46 -34.67
C THR A 17 -10.36 29.30 -33.76
N VAL A 18 -9.79 29.91 -32.72
CA VAL A 18 -10.53 30.87 -31.88
C VAL A 18 -10.47 32.24 -32.55
N ALA A 19 -11.60 32.72 -33.05
CA ALA A 19 -11.80 34.14 -33.35
C ALA A 19 -11.97 34.90 -32.03
N ARG A 20 -11.26 36.03 -31.90
CA ARG A 20 -11.31 36.92 -30.72
C ARG A 20 -12.65 37.64 -30.65
N GLU A 21 -13.48 37.33 -29.65
CA GLU A 21 -14.47 38.25 -29.06
C GLU A 21 -14.69 37.92 -27.57
N PRO A 22 -15.14 38.88 -26.74
CA PRO A 22 -14.99 38.83 -25.29
C PRO A 22 -16.13 38.08 -24.56
N ILE A 23 -15.71 37.27 -23.57
CA ILE A 23 -16.36 36.82 -22.33
C ILE A 23 -17.90 36.64 -22.34
N GLU A 24 -18.35 35.38 -22.26
CA GLU A 24 -19.33 34.94 -21.25
C GLU A 24 -19.41 33.40 -21.16
N ALA A 25 -19.48 32.91 -19.91
CA ALA A 25 -19.79 31.57 -19.41
C ALA A 25 -19.77 30.36 -20.38
N GLN A 26 -18.73 29.51 -20.28
CA GLN A 26 -18.86 28.04 -20.30
C GLN A 26 -17.53 27.37 -19.87
N GLN A 27 -17.48 26.88 -18.63
CA GLN A 27 -16.41 26.01 -18.12
C GLN A 27 -16.76 24.53 -18.36
N HIS A 28 -15.71 23.71 -18.44
CA HIS A 28 -15.65 22.24 -18.57
C HIS A 28 -15.49 21.68 -20.00
N SER A 29 -14.23 21.51 -20.44
CA SER A 29 -13.68 20.26 -21.05
C SER A 29 -12.37 20.47 -21.84
N PHE A 30 -11.24 20.78 -21.19
CA PHE A 30 -9.97 20.97 -21.94
C PHE A 30 -8.70 20.22 -21.41
N HIS A 31 -8.80 19.29 -20.46
CA HIS A 31 -7.59 18.73 -19.81
C HIS A 31 -7.13 17.30 -20.16
N ARG A 32 -7.81 16.55 -21.04
CA ARG A 32 -7.48 15.11 -21.28
C ARG A 32 -6.37 14.77 -22.29
N PRO A 33 -6.07 15.55 -23.36
CA PRO A 33 -5.07 15.15 -24.37
C PRO A 33 -3.61 15.33 -23.93
N ARG A 34 -3.29 16.41 -23.21
CA ARG A 34 -1.93 16.74 -22.75
C ARG A 34 -1.38 15.70 -21.76
N GLN A 35 -2.23 15.20 -20.85
CA GLN A 35 -1.87 14.16 -19.88
C GLN A 35 -1.55 12.82 -20.55
N ARG A 36 -2.24 12.48 -21.66
CA ARG A 36 -2.00 11.23 -22.40
C ARG A 36 -0.68 11.22 -23.15
N LEU A 37 -0.29 12.35 -23.75
CA LEU A 37 0.98 12.48 -24.47
C LEU A 37 2.19 12.43 -23.53
N LEU A 38 2.12 13.12 -22.39
CA LEU A 38 3.18 13.08 -21.37
C LEU A 38 3.34 11.67 -20.79
N THR A 39 2.23 10.96 -20.56
CA THR A 39 2.28 9.55 -20.10
C THR A 39 2.91 8.62 -21.13
N ALA A 40 2.64 8.82 -22.43
CA ALA A 40 3.23 8.00 -23.50
C ALA A 40 4.73 8.27 -23.71
N ILE A 41 5.17 9.53 -23.59
CA ILE A 41 6.59 9.90 -23.65
C ILE A 41 7.35 9.32 -22.44
N HIS A 42 6.75 9.36 -21.26
CA HIS A 42 7.29 8.76 -20.02
C HIS A 42 7.56 7.26 -20.18
N LEU A 43 6.59 6.52 -20.75
CA LEU A 43 6.69 5.07 -20.97
C LEU A 43 7.72 4.66 -22.04
N CYS A 44 7.96 5.50 -23.05
CA CYS A 44 8.97 5.23 -24.09
C CYS A 44 10.41 5.47 -23.61
N LEU A 45 10.62 6.44 -22.72
CA LEU A 45 11.95 6.74 -22.16
C LEU A 45 12.37 5.70 -21.09
N ASP A 46 11.40 5.06 -20.43
CA ASP A 46 11.58 3.99 -19.45
C ASP A 46 12.20 2.70 -20.02
N GLY A 47 12.05 2.41 -21.32
CA GLY A 47 12.66 1.23 -21.96
C GLY A 47 14.15 1.40 -22.27
N VAL A 48 14.64 2.65 -22.37
CA VAL A 48 16.02 2.98 -22.78
C VAL A 48 17.00 2.87 -21.60
N THR A 49 16.51 3.08 -20.37
CA THR A 49 17.33 3.09 -19.15
C THR A 49 17.86 1.71 -18.76
N HIS A 50 17.15 0.62 -19.07
CA HIS A 50 17.62 -0.72 -18.68
C HIS A 50 18.87 -1.21 -19.43
N LYS A 51 19.13 -0.72 -20.67
CA LYS A 51 20.33 -1.13 -21.45
C LYS A 51 21.53 -0.21 -21.25
N PHE A 52 21.34 1.04 -20.82
CA PHE A 52 22.42 2.01 -20.69
C PHE A 52 23.12 1.98 -19.33
N TRP A 53 22.36 1.71 -18.25
CA TRP A 53 22.85 1.87 -16.88
C TRP A 53 23.49 0.60 -16.29
N GLY A 54 23.28 -0.55 -16.93
CA GLY A 54 23.98 -1.79 -16.58
C GLY A 54 25.44 -1.85 -17.05
N SER A 55 25.90 -0.91 -17.89
CA SER A 55 27.22 -0.99 -18.54
C SER A 55 28.09 0.27 -18.41
N ALA A 56 27.61 1.36 -17.80
CA ALA A 56 28.38 2.59 -17.69
C ALA A 56 28.37 3.11 -16.25
N ASN A 57 29.52 3.10 -15.58
CA ASN A 57 29.78 3.83 -14.34
C ASN A 57 29.60 5.33 -14.59
N VAL A 58 28.39 5.84 -14.46
CA VAL A 58 28.07 7.27 -14.64
C VAL A 58 27.72 7.86 -13.28
N GLU A 59 28.36 8.97 -12.92
CA GLU A 59 28.10 9.65 -11.66
C GLU A 59 26.70 10.29 -11.59
N PRO A 60 26.04 10.30 -10.41
CA PRO A 60 24.66 10.76 -10.20
C PRO A 60 24.35 12.15 -10.80
N ASP A 61 25.27 13.11 -10.67
CA ASP A 61 25.11 14.49 -11.16
C ASP A 61 25.02 14.61 -12.69
N SER A 62 25.37 13.55 -13.42
CA SER A 62 25.27 13.48 -14.87
C SER A 62 23.90 12.94 -15.31
N ALA A 63 23.26 12.12 -14.47
CA ALA A 63 21.91 11.61 -14.65
C ALA A 63 20.88 12.75 -14.61
N ASP A 64 20.99 13.59 -13.57
CA ASP A 64 20.08 14.70 -13.31
C ASP A 64 20.20 15.79 -14.40
N ARG A 65 21.40 16.00 -14.94
CA ARG A 65 21.62 16.92 -16.07
C ARG A 65 21.01 16.40 -17.37
N ALA A 66 21.21 15.12 -17.70
CA ALA A 66 20.62 14.51 -18.89
C ALA A 66 19.08 14.51 -18.82
N TRP A 67 18.52 14.28 -17.62
CA TRP A 67 17.08 14.37 -17.37
C TRP A 67 16.54 15.78 -17.58
N ASN A 68 17.22 16.80 -17.04
CA ASN A 68 16.83 18.21 -17.20
C ASN A 68 16.88 18.68 -18.66
N GLU A 69 17.86 18.21 -19.45
CA GLU A 69 17.93 18.50 -20.88
C GLU A 69 16.78 17.83 -21.67
N LEU A 70 16.42 16.59 -21.32
CA LEU A 70 15.31 15.85 -21.91
C LEU A 70 13.95 16.47 -21.58
N ALA A 71 13.72 16.85 -20.33
CA ALA A 71 12.52 17.55 -19.89
C ALA A 71 12.37 18.92 -20.59
N THR A 72 13.49 19.65 -20.74
CA THR A 72 13.54 20.93 -21.46
C THR A 72 13.26 20.76 -22.95
N ALA A 73 13.74 19.68 -23.59
CA ALA A 73 13.46 19.38 -24.99
C ALA A 73 11.98 19.01 -25.21
N ALA A 74 11.38 18.25 -24.29
CA ALA A 74 9.96 17.88 -24.34
C ALA A 74 9.03 19.09 -24.15
N GLN A 75 9.44 20.10 -23.37
CA GLN A 75 8.70 21.34 -23.16
C GLN A 75 8.67 22.27 -24.38
N ARG A 76 9.57 22.09 -25.37
CA ARG A 76 9.67 22.95 -26.57
C ARG A 76 8.76 22.54 -27.74
N LEU A 77 7.90 21.53 -27.58
CA LEU A 77 7.07 20.96 -28.65
C LEU A 77 5.57 21.28 -28.50
N PRO A 78 5.09 22.51 -28.78
CA PRO A 78 3.69 22.70 -29.17
C PRO A 78 3.55 22.62 -30.69
N GLY A 79 2.80 21.62 -31.17
CA GLY A 79 2.10 21.69 -32.46
C GLY A 79 2.77 21.11 -33.71
N GLN A 80 3.86 20.34 -33.60
CA GLN A 80 4.41 19.62 -34.77
C GLN A 80 3.96 18.16 -34.81
N GLN A 81 3.57 17.71 -36.00
CA GLN A 81 3.43 16.28 -36.33
C GLN A 81 4.81 15.62 -36.26
N ILE A 82 4.93 14.54 -35.50
CA ILE A 82 6.15 13.73 -35.42
C ILE A 82 5.87 12.39 -36.08
N ASP A 83 6.56 12.11 -37.19
CA ASP A 83 6.60 10.79 -37.79
C ASP A 83 7.67 9.96 -37.06
N LEU A 84 7.21 9.04 -36.20
CA LEU A 84 8.08 8.20 -35.37
C LEU A 84 9.00 7.29 -36.18
N LEU A 85 8.68 7.01 -37.45
CA LEU A 85 9.52 6.19 -38.33
C LEU A 85 10.69 6.99 -38.92
N SER A 86 10.60 8.32 -38.93
CA SER A 86 11.64 9.23 -39.45
C SER A 86 12.24 10.15 -38.38
N TRP A 87 11.74 10.09 -37.15
CA TRP A 87 12.24 10.89 -36.03
C TRP A 87 13.63 10.40 -35.58
N LYS A 88 14.54 11.36 -35.36
CA LYS A 88 15.86 11.13 -34.77
C LYS A 88 16.06 12.05 -33.58
N ALA A 89 16.54 11.49 -32.48
CA ALA A 89 16.96 12.26 -31.33
C ALA A 89 18.12 13.18 -31.69
N THR A 90 18.02 14.45 -31.31
CA THR A 90 19.11 15.43 -31.37
C THR A 90 19.58 15.73 -29.94
N SER A 91 20.86 15.47 -29.67
CA SER A 91 21.52 15.76 -28.39
C SER A 91 22.88 16.39 -28.66
N THR A 92 23.35 17.25 -27.75
CA THR A 92 24.71 17.79 -27.74
C THR A 92 25.76 16.71 -27.48
N HIS A 93 25.36 15.53 -26.99
CA HIS A 93 26.21 14.37 -26.79
C HIS A 93 25.89 13.27 -27.82
N PRO A 94 26.74 13.03 -28.84
CA PRO A 94 26.43 12.13 -29.96
C PRO A 94 26.08 10.69 -29.54
N ALA A 95 26.75 10.18 -28.50
CA ALA A 95 26.49 8.85 -27.94
C ALA A 95 25.08 8.70 -27.34
N VAL A 96 24.50 9.78 -26.80
CA VAL A 96 23.15 9.79 -26.22
C VAL A 96 22.11 9.82 -27.33
N ALA A 97 22.32 10.64 -28.38
CA ALA A 97 21.46 10.65 -29.55
C ALA A 97 21.43 9.28 -30.25
N GLU A 98 22.60 8.65 -30.42
CA GLU A 98 22.73 7.32 -31.03
C GLU A 98 22.02 6.23 -30.21
N ALA A 99 22.17 6.25 -28.89
CA ALA A 99 21.49 5.34 -27.97
C ALA A 99 19.97 5.38 -28.07
N ILE A 100 19.41 6.60 -28.07
CA ILE A 100 17.97 6.82 -28.19
C ILE A 100 17.47 6.32 -29.53
N ASN A 101 18.18 6.62 -30.62
CA ASN A 101 17.82 6.17 -31.97
C ASN A 101 17.85 4.64 -32.11
N ASN A 102 18.83 3.97 -31.50
CA ASN A 102 18.95 2.51 -31.54
C ASN A 102 17.85 1.80 -30.72
N ALA A 103 17.47 2.36 -29.57
CA ALA A 103 16.38 1.82 -28.77
C ALA A 103 15.02 2.00 -29.47
N LEU A 104 14.80 3.15 -30.13
CA LEU A 104 13.61 3.41 -30.93
C LEU A 104 13.50 2.42 -32.10
N ALA A 105 14.62 2.18 -32.80
CA ALA A 105 14.68 1.24 -33.92
C ALA A 105 14.35 -0.21 -33.49
N ALA A 106 14.91 -0.67 -32.36
CA ALA A 106 14.64 -2.01 -31.83
C ALA A 106 13.17 -2.19 -31.40
N PHE A 107 12.57 -1.17 -30.77
CA PHE A 107 11.16 -1.18 -30.41
C PHE A 107 10.25 -1.29 -31.65
N ILE A 108 10.55 -0.51 -32.70
CA ILE A 108 9.83 -0.55 -33.97
C ILE A 108 9.96 -1.93 -34.61
N GLU A 109 11.17 -2.49 -34.70
CA GLU A 109 11.43 -3.79 -35.33
C GLU A 109 10.70 -4.96 -34.64
N GLU A 110 10.63 -4.97 -33.31
CA GLU A 110 9.97 -6.01 -32.51
C GLU A 110 8.43 -5.98 -32.60
N HIS A 111 7.83 -4.79 -32.75
CA HIS A 111 6.38 -4.60 -32.62
C HIS A 111 5.67 -4.40 -33.98
N HIS A 112 6.41 -4.04 -35.02
CA HIS A 112 5.88 -3.80 -36.38
C HIS A 112 5.14 -5.00 -37.02
N PRO A 113 5.53 -6.29 -36.82
CA PRO A 113 4.78 -7.44 -37.36
C PRO A 113 3.44 -7.69 -36.64
N LYS A 114 3.37 -7.41 -35.32
CA LYS A 114 2.16 -7.62 -34.48
C LYS A 114 1.08 -6.57 -34.78
N LEU A 115 1.49 -5.34 -35.12
CA LEU A 115 0.60 -4.25 -35.54
C LEU A 115 -0.07 -4.53 -36.89
N ARG A 116 0.66 -5.11 -37.86
CA ARG A 116 0.09 -5.50 -39.18
C ARG A 116 -0.93 -6.65 -39.09
N ARG A 117 -0.71 -7.65 -38.23
CA ARG A 117 -1.65 -8.77 -38.07
C ARG A 117 -2.99 -8.37 -37.43
N LYS A 118 -2.97 -7.42 -36.48
CA LYS A 118 -4.20 -6.91 -35.82
C LYS A 118 -5.01 -5.96 -36.69
N ALA A 119 -4.37 -5.22 -37.60
CA ALA A 119 -5.07 -4.37 -38.58
C ALA A 119 -5.85 -5.17 -39.65
N ALA A 120 -5.46 -6.43 -39.91
CA ALA A 120 -6.10 -7.29 -40.91
C ALA A 120 -7.40 -7.98 -40.41
N VAL A 121 -7.63 -8.03 -39.09
CA VAL A 121 -8.80 -8.69 -38.48
C VAL A 121 -9.72 -7.60 -37.95
N GLY A 122 -10.62 -7.10 -38.80
CA GLY A 122 -11.50 -5.95 -38.55
C GLY A 122 -12.55 -6.12 -37.45
N LYS A 123 -12.15 -6.52 -36.23
CA LYS A 123 -12.99 -6.46 -35.03
C LYS A 123 -12.44 -5.40 -34.08
N THR A 124 -13.14 -4.28 -34.04
CA THR A 124 -12.96 -3.17 -33.12
C THR A 124 -13.18 -3.62 -31.67
N ARG A 125 -12.08 -3.91 -30.97
CA ARG A 125 -11.92 -3.67 -29.52
C ARG A 125 -10.48 -3.19 -29.30
N ASP A 126 -10.38 -2.14 -28.49
CA ASP A 126 -9.16 -1.36 -28.22
C ASP A 126 -7.94 -2.27 -27.95
N PRO A 127 -6.90 -2.30 -28.81
CA PRO A 127 -5.85 -3.31 -28.75
C PRO A 127 -4.76 -3.10 -27.69
N LEU A 128 -4.91 -2.10 -26.80
CA LEU A 128 -3.93 -1.74 -25.75
C LEU A 128 -4.14 -2.48 -24.41
N GLU A 129 -5.16 -3.32 -24.27
CA GLU A 129 -5.43 -4.06 -23.03
C GLU A 129 -4.96 -5.52 -23.08
N VAL A 130 -3.64 -5.78 -23.14
CA VAL A 130 -3.00 -6.91 -22.41
C VAL A 130 -1.55 -6.55 -22.06
N ASN A 131 -1.39 -6.12 -20.82
CA ASN A 131 -0.33 -6.47 -19.85
C ASN A 131 1.17 -6.23 -20.10
N GLU A 132 1.54 -5.16 -20.79
CA GLU A 132 2.87 -4.51 -20.62
C GLU A 132 3.01 -3.84 -19.23
N ARG A 133 1.87 -3.54 -18.59
CA ARG A 133 1.73 -2.94 -17.26
C ARG A 133 2.25 -3.78 -16.09
N ALA A 134 2.52 -5.07 -16.27
CA ALA A 134 2.97 -5.94 -15.17
C ALA A 134 4.50 -6.14 -15.17
N LEU A 135 5.12 -6.15 -16.36
CA LEU A 135 6.55 -6.43 -16.54
C LEU A 135 7.40 -5.15 -16.53
N ALA A 136 6.92 -4.05 -17.11
CA ALA A 136 7.63 -2.76 -17.03
C ALA A 136 7.57 -2.17 -15.60
N THR A 137 6.42 -2.23 -14.94
CA THR A 137 6.19 -1.68 -13.59
C THR A 137 7.10 -2.27 -12.52
N SER A 138 7.56 -3.52 -12.68
CA SER A 138 8.34 -4.19 -11.64
C SER A 138 9.83 -3.82 -11.67
N ALA A 139 10.37 -3.37 -12.80
CA ALA A 139 11.79 -3.04 -12.95
C ALA A 139 12.08 -1.53 -12.88
N THR A 140 11.14 -0.67 -13.31
CA THR A 140 11.32 0.81 -13.29
C THR A 140 10.81 1.50 -12.04
N GLU A 141 9.86 0.92 -11.27
CA GLU A 141 9.39 1.57 -10.02
C GLU A 141 10.47 1.61 -8.93
N TYR A 142 11.51 0.79 -9.03
CA TYR A 142 12.54 0.65 -8.00
C TYR A 142 13.72 1.62 -8.08
N PHE A 143 14.14 1.98 -9.31
CA PHE A 143 15.42 2.66 -9.52
C PHE A 143 15.33 4.09 -10.08
N LEU A 144 14.16 4.52 -10.58
CA LEU A 144 14.03 5.79 -11.33
C LEU A 144 13.44 6.97 -10.55
N TYR A 145 12.95 6.78 -9.32
CA TYR A 145 12.30 7.85 -8.56
C TYR A 145 13.10 8.21 -7.31
N PRO A 146 13.33 9.50 -7.02
CA PRO A 146 14.06 9.93 -5.82
C PRO A 146 13.30 9.44 -4.57
N PRO A 147 13.99 8.97 -3.51
CA PRO A 147 13.34 8.52 -2.29
C PRO A 147 12.46 9.63 -1.69
N MET A 148 11.34 9.26 -1.06
CA MET A 148 10.56 10.19 -0.24
C MET A 148 11.50 10.84 0.77
N ARG A 149 11.46 12.16 0.85
CA ARG A 149 12.21 12.88 1.87
C ARG A 149 11.43 12.80 3.18
N ALA A 150 12.03 12.18 4.20
CA ALA A 150 11.50 12.27 5.55
C ALA A 150 11.39 13.74 5.94
N LEU A 151 10.29 14.09 6.58
CA LEU A 151 10.03 15.42 7.12
C LEU A 151 11.07 15.81 8.19
N ASP A 152 11.50 14.79 8.94
CA ASP A 152 12.46 14.79 10.04
C ASP A 152 12.70 13.30 10.36
N GLY A 153 13.94 12.81 10.24
CA GLY A 153 14.27 11.45 10.68
C GLY A 153 14.96 10.53 9.65
N PRO A 154 14.89 9.20 9.88
CA PRO A 154 15.71 8.20 9.19
C PRO A 154 15.42 8.09 7.70
N ASP A 155 16.36 7.51 6.95
CA ASP A 155 16.22 7.29 5.51
C ASP A 155 14.97 6.48 5.15
N GLN A 156 14.45 6.71 3.95
CA GLN A 156 13.32 5.95 3.43
C GLN A 156 13.72 4.47 3.30
N ASN A 157 12.84 3.59 3.77
CA ASN A 157 13.02 2.17 3.53
C ASN A 157 12.90 1.84 2.04
N ASN A 158 13.89 1.11 1.52
CA ASN A 158 13.91 0.64 0.15
C ASN A 158 13.31 -0.77 -0.01
N PHE A 159 13.13 -1.53 1.07
CA PHE A 159 12.50 -2.88 1.14
C PHE A 159 12.88 -3.89 0.05
N SER A 160 13.96 -3.65 -0.71
CA SER A 160 14.20 -4.25 -2.03
C SER A 160 14.28 -5.78 -2.04
N ALA A 161 14.59 -6.40 -0.90
CA ALA A 161 14.61 -7.86 -0.72
C ALA A 161 13.21 -8.50 -0.67
N HIS A 162 12.15 -7.74 -0.37
CA HIS A 162 10.80 -8.26 -0.13
C HIS A 162 9.82 -7.97 -1.28
N LEU A 163 10.17 -7.18 -2.30
CA LEU A 163 9.21 -6.78 -3.33
C LEU A 163 9.17 -7.72 -4.52
N LEU A 164 8.57 -8.88 -4.30
CA LEU A 164 7.89 -9.58 -5.38
C LEU A 164 6.54 -8.88 -5.65
N PRO A 165 6.28 -8.36 -6.86
CA PRO A 165 5.04 -7.66 -7.20
C PRO A 165 3.80 -8.50 -6.85
N GLY A 166 2.86 -7.93 -6.09
CA GLY A 166 1.63 -8.61 -5.69
C GLY A 166 1.79 -9.72 -4.65
N ALA A 167 3.00 -9.98 -4.15
CA ALA A 167 3.26 -10.90 -3.04
C ALA A 167 2.45 -10.59 -1.78
N TRP A 168 2.20 -9.30 -1.57
CA TRP A 168 1.61 -8.77 -0.36
C TRP A 168 0.12 -8.44 -0.52
N ASN A 169 -0.48 -8.81 -1.66
CA ASN A 169 -1.90 -8.60 -1.90
C ASN A 169 -2.75 -9.51 -1.00
N GLY A 170 -3.44 -8.90 -0.05
CA GLY A 170 -4.36 -9.60 0.84
C GLY A 170 -4.85 -8.70 1.97
N PRO A 171 -5.98 -9.01 2.60
CA PRO A 171 -6.46 -8.25 3.74
C PRO A 171 -5.43 -8.30 4.87
N ASN A 172 -5.04 -7.13 5.40
CA ASN A 172 -4.26 -6.95 6.63
C ASN A 172 -2.99 -7.82 6.76
N GLY A 173 -2.25 -8.02 5.66
CA GLY A 173 -0.97 -8.75 5.70
C GLY A 173 -1.08 -10.26 5.92
N SER A 174 -2.22 -10.87 5.59
CA SER A 174 -2.41 -12.33 5.69
C SER A 174 -1.33 -13.16 4.97
N ALA A 175 -0.82 -12.70 3.82
CA ALA A 175 0.27 -13.37 3.10
C ALA A 175 1.59 -13.43 3.91
N LEU A 176 1.94 -12.35 4.62
CA LEU A 176 3.10 -12.33 5.51
C LEU A 176 2.94 -13.30 6.68
N ARG A 177 1.72 -13.41 7.20
CA ARG A 177 1.40 -14.37 8.27
C ARG A 177 1.57 -15.81 7.81
N GLU A 178 1.10 -16.14 6.61
CA GLU A 178 1.28 -17.47 6.00
C GLU A 178 2.74 -17.79 5.77
N MET A 179 3.49 -16.85 5.17
CA MET A 179 4.93 -16.99 4.96
C MET A 179 5.64 -17.26 6.29
N THR A 180 5.40 -16.42 7.30
CA THR A 180 6.01 -16.56 8.63
C THR A 180 5.66 -17.90 9.25
N ALA A 181 4.41 -18.36 9.13
CA ALA A 181 3.98 -19.65 9.64
C ALA A 181 4.74 -20.81 8.97
N LEU A 182 4.88 -20.80 7.65
CA LEU A 182 5.66 -21.80 6.92
C LEU A 182 7.13 -21.75 7.31
N GLN A 183 7.73 -20.57 7.48
CA GLN A 183 9.11 -20.42 7.93
C GLN A 183 9.33 -20.98 9.35
N MET A 184 8.31 -20.92 10.20
CA MET A 184 8.32 -21.49 11.55
C MET A 184 7.92 -22.98 11.59
N GLY A 185 7.83 -23.64 10.43
CA GLY A 185 7.53 -25.07 10.34
C GLY A 185 6.05 -25.43 10.56
N LEU A 186 5.13 -24.45 10.53
CA LEU A 186 3.69 -24.70 10.66
C LEU A 186 3.06 -25.05 9.31
N ASN A 187 1.89 -25.68 9.38
CA ASN A 187 1.05 -25.96 8.23
C ASN A 187 0.11 -24.78 7.98
N VAL A 188 -0.18 -24.52 6.70
CA VAL A 188 -1.11 -23.46 6.26
C VAL A 188 -2.20 -24.08 5.39
N LEU A 189 -3.45 -23.88 5.77
CA LEU A 189 -4.64 -24.19 4.98
C LEU A 189 -5.40 -22.90 4.67
N ARG A 190 -5.44 -22.52 3.40
CA ARG A 190 -6.23 -21.40 2.93
C ARG A 190 -7.56 -21.89 2.38
N LEU A 191 -8.65 -21.55 3.07
CA LEU A 191 -10.03 -21.96 2.73
C LEU A 191 -10.75 -20.93 1.83
N SER A 192 -10.24 -19.70 1.76
CA SER A 192 -10.73 -18.66 0.86
C SER A 192 -9.71 -17.53 0.74
N LYS A 193 -10.04 -16.45 0.02
CA LYS A 193 -9.24 -15.22 -0.01
C LYS A 193 -9.06 -14.59 1.39
N ASN A 194 -9.95 -14.90 2.33
CA ASN A 194 -10.05 -14.21 3.61
C ASN A 194 -9.76 -15.10 4.82
N VAL A 195 -10.05 -16.40 4.70
CA VAL A 195 -9.93 -17.35 5.81
C VAL A 195 -8.67 -18.19 5.62
N VAL A 196 -7.81 -18.13 6.62
CA VAL A 196 -6.60 -18.95 6.71
C VAL A 196 -6.55 -19.67 8.04
N VAL A 197 -6.15 -20.92 7.98
CA VAL A 197 -5.99 -21.81 9.11
C VAL A 197 -4.51 -22.18 9.20
N ILE A 198 -3.90 -21.94 10.35
CA ILE A 198 -2.51 -22.30 10.64
C ILE A 198 -2.52 -23.40 11.69
N SER A 199 -1.79 -24.48 11.49
CA SER A 199 -1.78 -25.60 12.43
C SER A 199 -0.38 -26.13 12.69
N ALA A 200 -0.21 -26.79 13.84
CA ALA A 200 1.00 -27.59 14.10
C ALA A 200 1.13 -28.72 13.05
N PRO A 201 2.35 -29.23 12.81
CA PRO A 201 2.58 -30.32 11.84
C PRO A 201 1.70 -31.55 12.02
N ASP A 202 1.39 -31.91 13.27
CA ASP A 202 0.57 -33.06 13.66
C ASP A 202 -0.93 -32.71 13.80
N HIS A 203 -1.32 -31.47 13.47
CA HIS A 203 -2.67 -30.93 13.58
C HIS A 203 -3.27 -30.93 15.00
N ASN A 204 -2.45 -31.10 16.05
CA ASN A 204 -2.93 -31.08 17.44
C ASN A 204 -3.40 -29.68 17.91
N PHE A 205 -3.02 -28.64 17.17
CA PHE A 205 -3.28 -27.25 17.46
C PHE A 205 -3.59 -26.51 16.17
N THR A 206 -4.59 -25.60 16.23
CA THR A 206 -5.07 -24.86 15.06
C THR A 206 -5.46 -23.44 15.43
N LEU A 207 -5.07 -22.50 14.58
CA LEU A 207 -5.39 -21.09 14.62
C LEU A 207 -6.21 -20.73 13.39
N MET A 208 -7.37 -20.11 13.58
CA MET A 208 -8.24 -19.68 12.49
C MET A 208 -8.27 -18.16 12.42
N PHE A 209 -7.88 -17.61 11.28
CA PHE A 209 -7.88 -16.18 11.02
C PHE A 209 -8.93 -15.85 9.97
N ASP A 210 -9.67 -14.76 10.21
CA ASP A 210 -10.60 -14.17 9.25
C ASP A 210 -10.14 -12.75 8.93
N HIS A 211 -9.73 -12.53 7.67
CA HIS A 211 -9.01 -11.35 7.23
C HIS A 211 -7.71 -11.11 8.04
N GLY A 212 -7.76 -10.17 8.99
CA GLY A 212 -6.68 -9.89 9.94
C GLY A 212 -7.11 -10.06 11.40
N ARG A 213 -8.27 -10.68 11.65
CA ARG A 213 -8.72 -10.98 13.01
C ARG A 213 -8.00 -12.21 13.51
N SER A 214 -7.27 -12.04 14.61
CA SER A 214 -6.63 -13.11 15.35
C SER A 214 -7.65 -13.92 16.16
N PRO A 215 -7.50 -15.26 16.28
CA PRO A 215 -8.36 -16.09 17.12
C PRO A 215 -8.25 -15.78 18.62
N LEU A 216 -7.22 -15.03 19.06
CA LEU A 216 -7.11 -14.58 20.45
C LEU A 216 -8.07 -13.45 20.80
N VAL A 217 -8.71 -12.84 19.79
CA VAL A 217 -9.64 -11.74 19.99
C VAL A 217 -11.04 -12.31 20.16
N GLY A 218 -11.39 -12.59 21.41
CA GLY A 218 -12.73 -13.07 21.76
C GLY A 218 -13.82 -12.08 21.33
N HIS A 219 -15.02 -12.60 21.02
CA HIS A 219 -16.15 -11.78 20.53
C HIS A 219 -16.52 -10.62 21.49
N GLY A 220 -16.46 -10.87 22.80
CA GLY A 220 -16.70 -9.85 23.83
C GLY A 220 -15.67 -8.72 23.78
N ALA A 221 -14.38 -9.06 23.75
CA ALA A 221 -13.29 -8.09 23.65
C ALA A 221 -13.36 -7.29 22.33
N SER A 222 -13.66 -7.96 21.21
CA SER A 222 -13.89 -7.29 19.93
C SER A 222 -15.05 -6.28 20.01
N THR A 223 -16.15 -6.62 20.68
CA THR A 223 -17.33 -5.76 20.83
C THR A 223 -17.02 -4.51 21.64
N VAL A 224 -16.20 -4.65 22.69
CA VAL A 224 -15.72 -3.53 23.50
C VAL A 224 -14.80 -2.65 22.67
N ALA A 225 -13.77 -3.22 22.03
CA ALA A 225 -12.74 -2.49 21.31
C ALA A 225 -13.30 -1.59 20.19
N VAL A 226 -14.30 -2.07 19.43
CA VAL A 226 -14.92 -1.28 18.34
C VAL A 226 -15.86 -0.17 18.83
N ASN A 227 -16.09 -0.04 20.15
CA ASN A 227 -16.94 0.98 20.74
C ASN A 227 -16.11 1.96 21.58
N LYS A 228 -15.79 3.11 20.98
CA LYS A 228 -14.97 4.16 21.60
C LYS A 228 -15.47 4.58 22.99
N GLY A 229 -16.79 4.63 23.19
CA GLY A 229 -17.40 4.99 24.47
C GLY A 229 -17.28 3.92 25.56
N LEU A 230 -17.26 2.63 25.20
CA LEU A 230 -17.03 1.54 26.16
C LEU A 230 -15.54 1.43 26.50
N THR A 231 -14.67 1.43 25.50
CA THR A 231 -13.21 1.41 25.68
C THR A 231 -12.77 2.54 26.61
N ARG A 232 -13.23 3.78 26.36
CA ARG A 232 -12.97 4.94 27.22
C ARG A 232 -13.27 4.68 28.70
N LYS A 233 -14.42 4.08 29.01
CA LYS A 233 -14.83 3.79 30.40
C LYS A 233 -13.92 2.78 31.09
N LEU A 234 -13.29 1.88 30.35
CA LEU A 234 -12.34 0.91 30.88
C LEU A 234 -10.97 1.56 31.10
N LEU A 235 -10.50 2.36 30.14
CA LEU A 235 -9.26 3.11 30.25
C LEU A 235 -9.27 4.04 31.48
N ILE A 236 -10.35 4.80 31.69
CA ILE A 236 -10.50 5.68 32.87
C ILE A 236 -10.42 4.89 34.17
N ARG A 237 -11.04 3.71 34.25
CA ARG A 237 -11.00 2.87 35.46
C ARG A 237 -9.61 2.34 35.79
N ARG A 238 -8.73 2.27 34.79
CA ARG A 238 -7.33 1.88 34.93
C ARG A 238 -6.38 3.06 35.15
N GLY A 239 -6.91 4.28 35.25
CA GLY A 239 -6.10 5.49 35.39
C GLY A 239 -5.34 5.88 34.12
N LEU A 240 -5.74 5.34 32.96
CA LEU A 240 -5.07 5.63 31.70
C LEU A 240 -5.54 6.97 31.11
N PRO A 241 -4.64 7.72 30.45
CA PRO A 241 -4.93 9.05 29.95
C PRO A 241 -5.91 8.96 28.78
N VAL A 242 -7.06 9.61 28.94
CA VAL A 242 -8.03 9.83 27.86
C VAL A 242 -8.42 11.29 27.86
N ALA A 243 -8.64 11.86 26.68
CA ALA A 243 -9.02 13.26 26.55
C ALA A 243 -10.29 13.53 27.37
N PRO A 244 -10.38 14.56 28.23
CA PRO A 244 -11.61 14.88 28.95
C PRO A 244 -12.80 15.01 27.97
N GLY A 245 -13.96 14.48 28.32
CA GLY A 245 -15.07 14.37 27.37
C GLY A 245 -16.16 13.39 27.76
N PHE A 246 -17.20 13.33 26.92
CA PHE A 246 -18.43 12.58 27.15
C PHE A 246 -18.99 11.94 25.88
N THR A 247 -19.84 10.92 26.06
CA THR A 247 -20.60 10.29 24.97
C THR A 247 -22.07 10.63 25.11
N ILE A 248 -22.67 11.19 24.07
CA ILE A 248 -24.07 11.61 24.06
C ILE A 248 -24.89 10.89 23.00
N SER A 249 -26.17 10.73 23.27
CA SER A 249 -27.15 10.19 22.31
C SER A 249 -27.80 11.33 21.55
N THR A 250 -28.16 11.11 20.28
CA THR A 250 -28.74 12.14 19.41
C THR A 250 -30.01 12.76 19.96
N ASN A 251 -30.80 11.97 20.68
CA ASN A 251 -32.03 12.42 21.34
C ASN A 251 -31.80 13.27 22.61
N ARG A 252 -30.56 13.60 22.95
CA ARG A 252 -30.19 14.44 24.09
C ARG A 252 -29.25 15.57 23.69
N MET A 253 -29.37 16.09 22.47
CA MET A 253 -28.40 17.05 21.94
C MET A 253 -28.32 18.36 22.75
N ASP A 254 -29.41 18.77 23.41
CA ASP A 254 -29.41 19.95 24.28
C ASP A 254 -28.47 19.78 25.48
N ASP A 255 -28.30 18.54 25.97
CA ASP A 255 -27.31 18.22 26.99
C ASP A 255 -25.87 18.25 26.45
N ALA A 256 -25.67 18.21 25.12
CA ALA A 256 -24.35 18.26 24.50
C ALA A 256 -23.74 19.66 24.63
N VAL A 257 -24.56 20.70 24.40
CA VAL A 257 -24.11 22.09 24.44
C VAL A 257 -23.65 22.44 25.85
N ARG A 258 -24.49 22.20 26.87
CA ARG A 258 -24.15 22.46 28.28
C ARG A 258 -22.87 21.75 28.72
N LYS A 259 -22.71 20.48 28.37
CA LYS A 259 -21.49 19.72 28.69
C LYS A 259 -20.27 20.17 27.89
N ALA A 260 -20.47 20.65 26.67
CA ALA A 260 -19.39 21.22 25.85
C ALA A 260 -18.94 22.59 26.41
N GLU A 261 -19.86 23.39 26.97
CA GLU A 261 -19.54 24.64 27.69
C GLU A 261 -18.64 24.36 28.88
N GLU A 262 -18.98 23.35 29.70
CA GLU A 262 -18.16 22.91 30.85
C GLU A 262 -16.76 22.43 30.42
N LEU A 263 -16.66 21.80 29.25
CA LEU A 263 -15.41 21.24 28.75
C LEU A 263 -14.46 22.28 28.15
N GLY A 264 -15.02 23.33 27.53
CA GLY A 264 -14.29 24.42 26.89
C GLY A 264 -13.69 24.05 25.52
N PHE A 265 -13.48 25.06 24.67
CA PHE A 265 -12.76 24.91 23.40
C PHE A 265 -11.23 24.89 23.59
N PRO A 266 -10.45 24.25 22.70
CA PRO A 266 -10.87 23.54 21.47
C PRO A 266 -11.46 22.15 21.73
N LEU A 267 -12.45 21.77 20.90
CA LEU A 267 -13.14 20.48 20.98
C LEU A 267 -12.91 19.58 19.74
N VAL A 268 -13.17 18.30 19.93
CA VAL A 268 -13.26 17.25 18.90
C VAL A 268 -14.62 16.59 19.00
N VAL A 269 -15.26 16.37 17.84
CA VAL A 269 -16.50 15.60 17.73
C VAL A 269 -16.25 14.42 16.80
N LYS A 270 -16.63 13.22 17.25
CA LYS A 270 -16.47 11.97 16.49
C LYS A 270 -17.66 11.03 16.68
N PRO A 271 -18.05 10.23 15.67
CA PRO A 271 -19.06 9.20 15.84
C PRO A 271 -18.56 8.12 16.83
N ALA A 272 -19.46 7.57 17.66
CA ALA A 272 -19.07 6.58 18.68
C ALA A 272 -18.60 5.24 18.08
N LYS A 273 -19.04 4.94 16.86
CA LYS A 273 -18.59 3.83 16.02
C LYS A 273 -18.11 4.40 14.70
N GLY A 274 -17.03 3.84 14.17
CA GLY A 274 -16.48 4.26 12.88
C GLY A 274 -14.99 3.97 12.79
N SER A 275 -14.42 4.20 11.61
CA SER A 275 -13.03 3.93 11.27
C SER A 275 -12.46 5.00 10.33
N LYS A 276 -11.13 5.00 10.12
CA LYS A 276 -10.43 5.80 9.09
C LYS A 276 -10.49 7.33 9.21
N GLY A 277 -11.13 7.85 10.26
CA GLY A 277 -11.30 9.29 10.46
C GLY A 277 -12.63 9.84 9.94
N ASP A 278 -13.49 8.98 9.39
CA ASP A 278 -14.76 9.39 8.79
C ASP A 278 -15.70 10.01 9.85
N GLY A 279 -16.25 11.19 9.54
CA GLY A 279 -17.14 11.92 10.43
C GLY A 279 -16.46 12.59 11.64
N ILE A 280 -15.12 12.61 11.70
CA ILE A 280 -14.37 13.29 12.77
C ILE A 280 -14.15 14.76 12.39
N THR A 281 -14.45 15.67 13.31
CA THR A 281 -14.08 17.08 13.20
C THR A 281 -13.23 17.48 14.41
N THR A 282 -12.04 18.02 14.17
CA THR A 282 -11.07 18.44 15.20
C THR A 282 -10.93 19.96 15.25
N ARG A 283 -10.29 20.49 16.29
CA ARG A 283 -9.98 21.93 16.45
C ARG A 283 -11.23 22.83 16.33
N ILE A 284 -12.34 22.38 16.91
CA ILE A 284 -13.57 23.15 16.96
C ILE A 284 -13.38 24.26 17.99
N ASN A 285 -13.46 25.51 17.56
CA ASN A 285 -13.16 26.69 18.40
C ASN A 285 -14.37 27.58 18.69
N ASN A 286 -15.54 27.25 18.16
CA ASN A 286 -16.77 28.03 18.34
C ASN A 286 -18.02 27.16 18.15
N TRP A 287 -19.17 27.71 18.57
CA TRP A 287 -20.46 27.02 18.55
C TRP A 287 -20.96 26.66 17.16
N ASP A 288 -20.76 27.54 16.18
CA ASP A 288 -21.16 27.26 14.79
C ASP A 288 -20.40 26.06 14.23
N ALA A 289 -19.09 26.00 14.48
CA ALA A 289 -18.26 24.85 14.10
C ALA A 289 -18.68 23.59 14.87
N PHE A 290 -19.06 23.72 16.15
CA PHE A 290 -19.53 22.59 16.96
C PHE A 290 -20.83 21.98 16.43
N HIS A 291 -21.83 22.81 16.10
CA HIS A 291 -23.09 22.34 15.53
C HIS A 291 -22.89 21.68 14.15
N ARG A 292 -22.03 22.26 13.30
CA ARG A 292 -21.66 21.63 12.02
C ARG A 292 -20.96 20.29 12.23
N ALA A 293 -20.03 20.21 13.17
CA ALA A 293 -19.31 18.98 13.49
C ALA A 293 -20.24 17.87 13.97
N LEU A 294 -21.23 18.21 14.81
CA LEU A 294 -22.27 17.26 15.22
C LEU A 294 -23.04 16.72 14.01
N LYS A 295 -23.48 17.60 13.10
CA LYS A 295 -24.18 17.18 11.88
C LYS A 295 -23.32 16.24 11.03
N VAL A 296 -22.06 16.60 10.80
CA VAL A 296 -21.09 15.77 10.03
C VAL A 296 -20.91 14.39 10.66
N ALA A 297 -20.75 14.32 11.99
CA ALA A 297 -20.59 13.05 12.69
C ALA A 297 -21.85 12.17 12.57
N LEU A 298 -23.05 12.75 12.57
CA LEU A 298 -24.31 12.02 12.44
C LEU A 298 -24.61 11.58 11.01
N ASP A 299 -24.26 12.39 10.02
CA ASP A 299 -24.47 12.11 8.60
C ASP A 299 -23.44 11.12 8.02
N SER A 300 -22.40 10.77 8.80
CA SER A 300 -21.33 9.85 8.40
C SER A 300 -21.77 8.41 8.07
N GLY A 301 -23.05 8.07 8.31
CA GLY A 301 -23.63 6.77 7.91
C GLY A 301 -23.29 5.60 8.84
N PHE A 302 -22.54 5.81 9.92
CA PHE A 302 -22.28 4.76 10.90
C PHE A 302 -23.55 4.42 11.71
N LYS A 303 -23.82 3.12 11.87
CA LYS A 303 -24.96 2.63 12.66
C LYS A 303 -24.76 2.93 14.15
N GLY A 304 -25.34 4.04 14.62
CA GLY A 304 -25.41 4.38 16.03
C GLY A 304 -25.86 5.81 16.28
N ASN A 305 -26.83 5.99 17.18
CA ASN A 305 -27.36 7.30 17.56
C ASN A 305 -26.46 8.01 18.59
N ARG A 306 -25.13 7.83 18.55
CA ARG A 306 -24.22 8.35 19.59
C ARG A 306 -22.98 9.00 19.00
N VAL A 307 -22.61 10.13 19.58
CA VAL A 307 -21.39 10.88 19.29
C VAL A 307 -20.55 11.05 20.55
N VAL A 308 -19.25 11.18 20.37
CA VAL A 308 -18.27 11.44 21.43
C VAL A 308 -17.75 12.85 21.23
N VAL A 309 -17.77 13.63 22.30
CA VAL A 309 -17.24 15.00 22.36
C VAL A 309 -16.10 15.01 23.38
N GLU A 310 -14.93 15.46 22.95
CA GLU A 310 -13.70 15.46 23.75
C GLU A 310 -12.93 16.77 23.59
N ARG A 311 -12.11 17.12 24.59
CA ARG A 311 -11.12 18.19 24.46
C ARG A 311 -10.13 17.83 23.35
N HIS A 312 -9.76 18.81 22.53
CA HIS A 312 -8.69 18.64 21.57
C HIS A 312 -7.35 18.56 22.28
N ILE A 313 -6.64 17.46 22.06
CA ILE A 313 -5.27 17.25 22.53
C ILE A 313 -4.34 17.58 21.38
N GLU A 314 -3.33 18.40 21.64
CA GLU A 314 -2.28 18.72 20.68
C GLU A 314 -1.25 17.59 20.64
N GLY A 315 -0.73 17.28 19.45
CA GLY A 315 0.31 16.28 19.29
C GLY A 315 0.25 15.52 17.98
N SER A 316 1.22 14.62 17.81
CA SER A 316 1.28 13.70 16.69
C SER A 316 0.49 12.44 16.98
N ASP A 317 0.05 11.77 15.93
CA ASP A 317 -0.68 10.52 16.01
C ASP A 317 0.31 9.34 16.06
N PHE A 318 0.18 8.49 17.07
CA PHE A 318 0.97 7.27 17.23
C PHE A 318 0.06 6.06 17.34
N ARG A 319 0.40 5.00 16.59
CA ARG A 319 -0.17 3.67 16.73
C ARG A 319 0.83 2.73 17.37
N PHE A 320 0.49 2.23 18.55
CA PHE A 320 1.21 1.17 19.25
C PHE A 320 0.58 -0.16 18.88
N LEU A 321 1.40 -1.15 18.50
CA LEU A 321 0.96 -2.54 18.38
C LEU A 321 1.44 -3.30 19.62
N SER A 322 0.51 -3.84 20.42
CA SER A 322 0.83 -4.43 21.72
C SER A 322 0.13 -5.77 21.93
N THR A 323 0.80 -6.69 22.62
CA THR A 323 0.24 -7.96 23.11
C THR A 323 -0.37 -7.86 24.51
N GLY A 324 -0.32 -6.68 25.13
CA GLY A 324 -0.62 -6.50 26.55
C GLY A 324 0.53 -6.89 27.48
N GLU A 325 1.58 -7.54 26.97
CA GLU A 325 2.82 -7.82 27.70
C GLU A 325 4.00 -7.06 27.10
N LYS A 326 4.01 -6.93 25.77
CA LYS A 326 5.07 -6.28 25.00
C LYS A 326 4.45 -5.40 23.92
N VAL A 327 5.00 -4.20 23.75
CA VAL A 327 4.78 -3.40 22.54
C VAL A 327 5.74 -3.90 21.46
N LEU A 328 5.19 -4.34 20.34
CA LEU A 328 5.92 -4.90 19.20
C LEU A 328 6.41 -3.82 18.23
N SER A 329 5.70 -2.71 18.15
CA SER A 329 6.04 -1.58 17.29
C SER A 329 5.30 -0.32 17.72
N VAL A 330 5.92 0.85 17.50
CA VAL A 330 5.29 2.17 17.61
C VAL A 330 5.47 2.89 16.29
N ALA A 331 4.35 3.16 15.61
CA ALA A 331 4.33 3.87 14.34
C ALA A 331 3.76 5.28 14.54
N ARG A 332 4.60 6.30 14.39
CA ARG A 332 4.14 7.70 14.22
C ARG A 332 3.49 7.82 12.85
N ARG A 333 2.30 8.42 12.78
CA ARG A 333 1.53 8.60 11.54
C ARG A 333 1.46 10.08 11.20
N ASP A 334 2.23 10.47 10.20
CA ASP A 334 2.25 11.85 9.72
C ASP A 334 1.23 12.00 8.59
N ARG A 335 0.46 13.08 8.61
CA ARG A 335 -0.45 13.43 7.50
C ARG A 335 0.31 13.69 6.21
N ALA A 336 -0.38 13.53 5.09
CA ALA A 336 0.15 13.78 3.76
C ALA A 336 0.68 15.21 3.64
N ALA A 337 1.93 15.36 3.20
CA ALA A 337 2.59 16.64 3.00
C ALA A 337 3.64 16.51 1.89
N VAL A 338 3.95 17.64 1.24
CA VAL A 338 5.15 17.80 0.42
C VAL A 338 6.05 18.86 1.04
N VAL A 339 7.35 18.78 0.75
CA VAL A 339 8.34 19.79 1.16
C VAL A 339 8.85 20.50 -0.08
N GLY A 340 8.69 21.81 -0.11
CA GLY A 340 9.17 22.65 -1.19
C GLY A 340 10.67 22.53 -1.38
N ASN A 341 11.11 22.44 -2.63
CA ASN A 341 12.51 22.55 -3.00
C ASN A 341 12.82 23.89 -3.69
N GLY A 342 11.84 24.79 -3.81
CA GLY A 342 11.96 26.08 -4.48
C GLY A 342 11.95 25.99 -6.01
N GLU A 343 11.76 24.80 -6.58
CA GLU A 343 11.90 24.55 -8.02
C GLU A 343 10.65 23.87 -8.61
N HIS A 344 10.09 22.89 -7.90
CA HIS A 344 8.98 22.06 -8.37
C HIS A 344 7.64 22.56 -7.84
N THR A 345 6.62 22.43 -8.67
CA THR A 345 5.23 22.69 -8.29
C THR A 345 4.73 21.65 -7.28
N ILE A 346 3.67 21.97 -6.54
CA ILE A 346 3.02 21.02 -5.63
C ILE A 346 2.56 19.76 -6.38
N LEU A 347 2.05 19.89 -7.61
CA LEU A 347 1.65 18.73 -8.42
C LEU A 347 2.82 17.79 -8.73
N GLU A 348 3.98 18.34 -9.07
CA GLU A 348 5.21 17.57 -9.33
C GLU A 348 5.70 16.91 -8.03
N LEU A 349 5.72 17.63 -6.92
CA LEU A 349 6.09 17.08 -5.61
C LEU A 349 5.13 15.96 -5.16
N ILE A 350 3.82 16.08 -5.43
CA ILE A 350 2.84 15.00 -5.19
C ILE A 350 3.15 13.78 -6.05
N THR A 351 3.55 14.00 -7.31
CA THR A 351 3.89 12.93 -8.25
C THR A 351 5.12 12.16 -7.74
N GLU A 352 6.16 12.87 -7.30
CA GLU A 352 7.34 12.28 -6.66
C GLU A 352 6.99 11.51 -5.38
N HIS A 353 6.19 12.13 -4.50
CA HIS A 353 5.71 11.51 -3.27
C HIS A 353 4.99 10.19 -3.56
N ASN A 354 4.05 10.20 -4.50
CA ASN A 354 3.31 8.99 -4.89
C ASN A 354 4.21 7.91 -5.49
N ALA A 355 5.23 8.27 -6.27
CA ALA A 355 6.21 7.32 -6.77
C ALA A 355 7.02 6.68 -5.61
N GLY A 356 7.39 7.47 -4.61
CA GLY A 356 7.93 6.98 -3.34
C GLY A 356 7.02 6.00 -2.60
N ARG A 357 5.72 6.31 -2.52
CA ARG A 357 4.73 5.46 -1.86
C ARG A 357 4.53 4.11 -2.54
N LYS A 358 4.62 4.05 -3.87
CA LYS A 358 4.49 2.80 -4.63
C LYS A 358 5.58 1.78 -4.30
N ARG A 359 6.77 2.24 -3.94
CA ARG A 359 7.89 1.38 -3.52
C ARG A 359 7.68 0.76 -2.14
N VAL A 360 6.83 1.36 -1.31
CA VAL A 360 6.56 0.87 0.05
C VAL A 360 5.34 -0.05 0.01
N PRO A 361 5.47 -1.36 0.33
CA PRO A 361 4.36 -2.32 0.22
C PRO A 361 3.10 -1.90 0.99
N SER A 362 3.25 -1.26 2.14
CA SER A 362 2.11 -0.78 2.96
C SER A 362 1.33 0.37 2.31
N CYS A 363 1.90 1.06 1.32
CA CYS A 363 1.36 2.27 0.71
C CYS A 363 1.04 2.13 -0.79
N GLN A 364 1.35 1.00 -1.43
CA GLN A 364 1.32 0.82 -2.89
C GLN A 364 -0.02 1.22 -3.54
N GLY A 365 -1.15 0.98 -2.85
CA GLY A 365 -2.50 1.36 -3.31
C GLY A 365 -3.09 2.62 -2.67
N MET A 366 -2.34 3.31 -1.81
CA MET A 366 -2.82 4.43 -0.98
C MET A 366 -2.20 5.75 -1.41
N LEU A 367 -2.39 6.13 -2.66
CA LEU A 367 -1.77 7.33 -3.25
C LEU A 367 -2.55 8.61 -2.88
N VAL A 368 -1.85 9.75 -2.89
CA VAL A 368 -2.50 11.07 -2.89
C VAL A 368 -3.22 11.22 -4.22
N ASN A 369 -4.54 11.39 -4.15
CA ASN A 369 -5.38 11.63 -5.32
C ASN A 369 -5.70 13.12 -5.44
N LEU A 370 -5.79 13.61 -6.67
CA LEU A 370 -6.21 14.98 -6.96
C LEU A 370 -7.74 15.10 -6.78
N THR A 371 -8.17 15.58 -5.62
CA THR A 371 -9.57 15.75 -5.24
C THR A 371 -9.90 17.20 -4.92
N ALA A 372 -11.19 17.55 -4.94
CA ALA A 372 -11.64 18.88 -4.49
C ALA A 372 -11.29 19.16 -3.01
N GLU A 373 -11.19 18.10 -2.19
CA GLU A 373 -10.77 18.24 -0.79
C GLU A 373 -9.29 18.62 -0.67
N LEU A 374 -8.42 18.00 -1.48
CA LEU A 374 -7.00 18.39 -1.58
C LEU A 374 -6.89 19.87 -1.99
N GLU A 375 -7.58 20.29 -3.05
CA GLU A 375 -7.55 21.67 -3.52
C GLU A 375 -8.06 22.65 -2.45
N SER A 376 -9.12 22.28 -1.70
CA SER A 376 -9.60 23.08 -0.57
C SER A 376 -8.55 23.23 0.54
N TRP A 377 -7.77 22.18 0.81
CA TRP A 377 -6.68 22.23 1.78
C TRP A 377 -5.50 23.10 1.32
N LEU A 378 -5.12 23.00 0.06
CA LEU A 378 -4.10 23.88 -0.52
C LEU A 378 -4.53 25.34 -0.47
N PHE A 379 -5.78 25.62 -0.88
CA PHE A 379 -6.33 26.98 -0.88
C PHE A 379 -6.31 27.62 0.52
N LYS A 380 -6.66 26.86 1.58
CA LYS A 380 -6.59 27.33 2.98
C LYS A 380 -5.18 27.71 3.42
N GLN A 381 -4.15 27.16 2.79
CA GLN A 381 -2.74 27.46 3.04
C GLN A 381 -2.20 28.53 2.08
N GLY A 382 -3.04 29.11 1.22
CA GLY A 382 -2.61 30.09 0.21
C GLY A 382 -1.94 29.47 -1.02
N HIS A 383 -2.09 28.16 -1.23
CA HIS A 383 -1.45 27.41 -2.30
C HIS A 383 -2.44 26.87 -3.34
N SER A 384 -1.92 26.55 -4.53
CA SER A 384 -2.60 25.77 -5.57
C SER A 384 -1.70 24.63 -6.05
N LEU A 385 -2.19 23.74 -6.91
CA LEU A 385 -1.37 22.68 -7.48
C LEU A 385 -0.18 23.21 -8.31
N ASP A 386 -0.30 24.43 -8.85
CA ASP A 386 0.74 25.09 -9.66
C ASP A 386 1.70 25.94 -8.81
N SER A 387 1.44 26.11 -7.51
CA SER A 387 2.35 26.80 -6.60
C SER A 387 3.69 26.07 -6.54
N VAL A 388 4.80 26.82 -6.55
CA VAL A 388 6.14 26.33 -6.23
C VAL A 388 6.44 26.75 -4.79
N PRO A 389 6.37 25.83 -3.80
CA PRO A 389 6.62 26.18 -2.41
C PRO A 389 8.10 26.52 -2.19
N GLU A 390 8.38 27.42 -1.26
CA GLU A 390 9.75 27.80 -0.93
C GLU A 390 10.56 26.59 -0.45
N ARG A 391 11.88 26.66 -0.57
CA ARG A 391 12.75 25.58 -0.10
C ARG A 391 12.52 25.34 1.40
N ASN A 392 12.24 24.09 1.76
CA ASN A 392 11.87 23.62 3.10
C ASN A 392 10.48 24.03 3.60
N GLU A 393 9.67 24.71 2.79
CA GLU A 393 8.27 24.98 3.12
C GLU A 393 7.48 23.66 3.12
N ARG A 394 6.77 23.40 4.22
CA ARG A 394 5.94 22.20 4.35
C ARG A 394 4.50 22.54 3.96
N VAL A 395 4.00 21.91 2.90
CA VAL A 395 2.61 22.07 2.45
C VAL A 395 1.82 20.81 2.73
N TYR A 396 0.79 20.91 3.56
CA TYR A 396 -0.07 19.77 3.90
C TYR A 396 -1.09 19.49 2.80
N LEU A 397 -1.25 18.22 2.46
CA LEU A 397 -2.16 17.74 1.41
C LEU A 397 -3.49 17.22 1.98
N ALA A 398 -3.54 16.97 3.29
CA ALA A 398 -4.72 16.45 3.97
C ALA A 398 -4.82 16.98 5.41
N GLY A 399 -6.05 17.09 5.90
CA GLY A 399 -6.34 17.49 7.28
C GLY A 399 -6.17 16.38 8.33
N VAL A 400 -6.09 15.12 7.89
CA VAL A 400 -6.11 13.94 8.76
C VAL A 400 -4.76 13.23 8.78
N ASN A 401 -4.33 12.81 9.97
CA ASN A 401 -3.11 12.00 10.17
C ASN A 401 -3.39 10.53 9.81
N ASN A 402 -3.46 10.23 8.51
CA ASN A 402 -3.79 8.89 8.06
C ASN A 402 -2.99 8.48 6.81
N VAL A 403 -2.32 7.32 6.91
CA VAL A 403 -1.55 6.72 5.81
C VAL A 403 -2.43 6.45 4.59
N SER A 404 -3.71 6.12 4.78
CA SER A 404 -4.62 5.85 3.65
C SER A 404 -4.94 7.08 2.80
N HIS A 405 -4.69 8.29 3.32
CA HIS A 405 -4.89 9.57 2.64
C HIS A 405 -3.56 10.17 2.14
N GLY A 406 -2.55 9.32 1.92
CA GLY A 406 -1.24 9.75 1.43
C GLY A 406 -0.23 10.12 2.52
N GLY A 407 -0.60 9.97 3.80
CA GLY A 407 0.31 10.16 4.93
C GLY A 407 1.35 9.04 5.04
N VAL A 408 2.36 9.23 5.88
CA VAL A 408 3.49 8.29 6.03
C VAL A 408 3.55 7.72 7.45
N SER A 409 4.09 6.51 7.61
CA SER A 409 4.41 5.92 8.90
C SER A 409 5.91 5.94 9.18
N VAL A 410 6.28 6.31 10.40
CA VAL A 410 7.67 6.31 10.89
C VAL A 410 7.73 5.39 12.11
N GLU A 411 8.61 4.39 12.09
CA GLU A 411 8.83 3.53 13.24
C GLU A 411 9.72 4.22 14.27
N VAL A 412 9.23 4.30 15.52
CA VAL A 412 9.89 5.04 16.61
C VAL A 412 9.94 4.28 17.95
N LEU A 413 9.73 2.96 17.97
CA LEU A 413 9.64 2.17 19.21
C LEU A 413 10.89 2.37 20.09
N ASP A 414 12.09 2.33 19.49
CA ASP A 414 13.34 2.37 20.25
C ASP A 414 13.60 3.75 20.92
N GLN A 415 12.93 4.81 20.46
CA GLN A 415 13.00 6.15 21.08
C GLN A 415 11.80 6.45 21.98
N THR A 416 10.80 5.58 22.02
CA THR A 416 9.56 5.81 22.77
C THR A 416 9.78 5.61 24.27
N HIS A 417 9.30 6.55 25.07
CA HIS A 417 9.45 6.51 26.52
C HIS A 417 8.77 5.27 27.14
N PRO A 418 9.41 4.55 28.08
CA PRO A 418 8.88 3.31 28.67
C PRO A 418 7.50 3.45 29.33
N SER A 419 7.15 4.62 29.89
CA SER A 419 5.82 4.82 30.48
C SER A 419 4.69 4.77 29.45
N LEU A 420 4.96 5.18 28.20
CA LEU A 420 3.98 5.12 27.10
C LEU A 420 3.80 3.67 26.62
N ILE A 421 4.90 2.91 26.61
CA ILE A 421 4.89 1.47 26.33
C ILE A 421 4.00 0.74 27.34
N GLU A 422 4.16 1.03 28.63
CA GLU A 422 3.35 0.42 29.68
C GLU A 422 1.87 0.86 29.59
N ALA A 423 1.60 2.13 29.29
CA ALA A 423 0.24 2.61 29.07
C ALA A 423 -0.45 1.89 27.90
N ALA A 424 0.28 1.62 26.80
CA ALA A 424 -0.24 0.87 25.67
C ALA A 424 -0.55 -0.59 26.04
N ASN A 425 0.35 -1.25 26.78
CA ASN A 425 0.14 -2.60 27.28
C ASN A 425 -1.09 -2.68 28.20
N GLU A 426 -1.21 -1.77 29.17
CA GLU A 426 -2.38 -1.73 30.07
C GLU A 426 -3.66 -1.43 29.30
N ALA A 427 -3.63 -0.58 28.26
CA ALA A 427 -4.81 -0.32 27.43
C ALA A 427 -5.33 -1.58 26.72
N VAL A 428 -4.42 -2.43 26.22
CA VAL A 428 -4.75 -3.73 25.62
C VAL A 428 -5.36 -4.66 26.67
N ARG A 429 -4.71 -4.80 27.85
CA ARG A 429 -5.21 -5.63 28.96
C ARG A 429 -6.58 -5.16 29.46
N ALA A 430 -6.75 -3.85 29.65
CA ALA A 430 -8.00 -3.23 30.08
C ALA A 430 -9.16 -3.51 29.13
N SER A 431 -8.88 -3.66 27.83
CA SER A 431 -9.86 -3.97 26.80
C SER A 431 -10.13 -5.48 26.66
N GLY A 432 -9.46 -6.33 27.44
CA GLY A 432 -9.58 -7.79 27.37
C GLY A 432 -8.98 -8.38 26.09
N LEU A 433 -8.08 -7.64 25.43
CA LEU A 433 -7.39 -8.08 24.22
C LEU A 433 -6.05 -8.74 24.61
N LYS A 434 -5.60 -9.69 23.79
CA LYS A 434 -4.24 -10.26 23.84
C LYS A 434 -3.32 -9.73 22.76
N LEU A 435 -3.90 -8.96 21.85
CA LEU A 435 -3.23 -8.30 20.75
C LEU A 435 -4.14 -7.15 20.31
N GLY A 436 -3.60 -5.94 20.26
CA GLY A 436 -4.38 -4.76 19.90
C GLY A 436 -3.52 -3.60 19.42
N GLY A 437 -4.16 -2.73 18.65
CA GLY A 437 -3.57 -1.45 18.23
C GLY A 437 -4.09 -0.32 19.11
N VAL A 438 -3.22 0.38 19.80
CA VAL A 438 -3.59 1.51 20.68
C VAL A 438 -3.19 2.81 19.99
N ASP A 439 -4.15 3.70 19.81
CA ASP A 439 -3.87 5.04 19.29
C ASP A 439 -3.74 6.05 20.38
N MET A 440 -2.69 6.85 20.25
CA MET A 440 -2.40 7.93 21.16
C MET A 440 -2.12 9.20 20.37
N ILE A 441 -2.63 10.32 20.86
CA ILE A 441 -2.14 11.64 20.47
C ILE A 441 -1.12 12.06 21.51
N ILE A 442 0.12 12.25 21.09
CA ILE A 442 1.26 12.51 21.97
C ILE A 442 2.03 13.72 21.41
N PRO A 443 2.24 14.79 22.20
CA PRO A 443 3.14 15.88 21.83
C PRO A 443 4.57 15.41 21.51
N ASP A 444 5.18 14.64 22.42
CA ASP A 444 6.51 14.07 22.25
C ASP A 444 6.62 12.67 22.87
N HIS A 445 6.70 11.65 22.01
CA HIS A 445 6.85 10.24 22.41
C HIS A 445 8.10 9.92 23.25
N ARG A 446 9.06 10.84 23.36
CA ARG A 446 10.29 10.66 24.16
C ARG A 446 10.12 11.07 25.61
N LEU A 447 9.08 11.84 25.93
CA LEU A 447 8.77 12.29 27.29
C LEU A 447 7.80 11.32 27.97
N GLY A 448 7.85 11.30 29.30
CA GLY A 448 6.96 10.49 30.13
C GLY A 448 5.50 10.88 30.03
N ILE A 449 4.63 9.97 30.50
CA ILE A 449 3.18 10.15 30.52
C ILE A 449 2.73 11.29 31.45
N ASP A 450 3.50 11.56 32.51
CA ASP A 450 3.22 12.60 33.50
C ASP A 450 3.85 13.95 33.15
N GLU A 451 4.67 14.00 32.10
CA GLU A 451 5.41 15.21 31.68
C GLU A 451 4.69 16.01 30.59
N GLN A 452 3.58 15.47 30.07
CA GLN A 452 2.86 16.06 28.94
C GLN A 452 1.38 15.70 28.97
N GLU A 453 0.57 16.55 28.35
CA GLU A 453 -0.83 16.22 28.11
C GLU A 453 -0.96 15.34 26.86
N LEU A 454 -1.51 14.14 27.04
CA LEU A 454 -1.72 13.17 25.96
C LEU A 454 -3.06 12.45 26.13
N ALA A 455 -3.50 11.73 25.09
CA ALA A 455 -4.69 10.90 25.20
C ALA A 455 -4.63 9.63 24.35
N ILE A 456 -5.07 8.52 24.94
CA ILE A 456 -5.48 7.33 24.21
C ILE A 456 -6.83 7.62 23.55
N THR A 457 -6.87 7.53 22.22
CA THR A 457 -8.06 7.89 21.42
C THR A 457 -8.90 6.68 21.01
N GLU A 458 -8.24 5.55 20.75
CA GLU A 458 -8.90 4.27 20.42
C GLU A 458 -8.02 3.06 20.74
N VAL A 459 -8.67 1.91 20.97
CA VAL A 459 -8.03 0.59 21.06
C VAL A 459 -8.71 -0.32 20.04
N ASN A 460 -7.92 -0.95 19.18
CA ASN A 460 -8.39 -1.73 18.04
C ASN A 460 -8.08 -3.21 18.25
N GLY A 461 -9.10 -4.06 18.20
CA GLY A 461 -8.93 -5.52 18.29
C GLY A 461 -8.50 -6.19 16.99
N THR A 462 -8.51 -5.48 15.86
CA THR A 462 -8.03 -6.01 14.57
C THR A 462 -7.14 -4.97 13.87
N PRO A 463 -6.02 -4.57 14.48
CA PRO A 463 -5.14 -3.56 13.91
C PRO A 463 -4.47 -4.09 12.63
N SER A 464 -4.14 -3.18 11.71
CA SER A 464 -3.35 -3.54 10.52
C SER A 464 -1.88 -3.64 10.88
N PHE A 465 -1.23 -4.73 10.49
CA PHE A 465 0.18 -4.98 10.75
C PHE A 465 1.10 -4.41 9.67
N ILE A 466 0.57 -4.18 8.47
CA ILE A 466 1.39 -3.91 7.28
C ILE A 466 2.22 -2.63 7.43
N GLY A 467 1.69 -1.61 8.11
CA GLY A 467 2.40 -0.35 8.35
C GLY A 467 3.48 -0.44 9.43
N HIS A 468 3.46 -1.49 10.27
CA HIS A 468 4.50 -1.79 11.26
C HIS A 468 5.59 -2.68 10.67
N TYR A 469 5.21 -3.61 9.78
CA TYR A 469 6.15 -4.46 9.06
C TYR A 469 6.89 -3.68 7.97
N PHE A 470 6.16 -2.84 7.22
CA PHE A 470 6.69 -1.99 6.17
C PHE A 470 6.41 -0.50 6.44
N PRO A 471 7.07 0.12 7.44
CA PRO A 471 6.94 1.55 7.66
C PRO A 471 7.57 2.36 6.51
N ASN A 472 7.13 3.59 6.28
CA ASN A 472 7.78 4.42 5.26
C ASN A 472 9.22 4.77 5.64
N PHE A 473 9.47 4.98 6.93
CA PHE A 473 10.76 5.36 7.50
C PHE A 473 11.04 4.59 8.81
N GLY A 474 12.32 4.35 9.10
CA GLY A 474 12.74 3.59 10.29
C GLY A 474 12.63 2.08 10.11
N PRO A 475 13.13 1.27 11.06
CA PRO A 475 13.21 -0.18 10.88
C PRO A 475 11.81 -0.83 10.81
N GLY A 476 11.63 -1.79 9.91
CA GLY A 476 10.47 -2.69 9.95
C GLY A 476 10.49 -3.59 11.19
N ARG A 477 9.32 -4.00 11.67
CA ARG A 477 9.18 -4.91 12.82
C ARG A 477 8.51 -6.21 12.40
N ASP A 478 9.10 -7.34 12.78
CA ASP A 478 8.58 -8.70 12.51
C ASP A 478 7.39 -9.05 13.42
N VAL A 479 6.30 -8.31 13.24
CA VAL A 479 5.09 -8.39 14.08
C VAL A 479 4.33 -9.71 13.90
N PHE A 480 4.46 -10.36 12.74
CA PHE A 480 3.80 -11.65 12.47
C PHE A 480 4.46 -12.81 13.22
N GLU A 481 5.79 -12.81 13.33
CA GLU A 481 6.50 -13.83 14.11
C GLU A 481 6.11 -13.72 15.57
N HIS A 482 6.10 -12.50 16.12
CA HIS A 482 5.68 -12.26 17.50
C HIS A 482 4.24 -12.68 17.76
N GLU A 483 3.31 -12.40 16.84
CA GLU A 483 1.92 -12.87 16.92
C GLU A 483 1.87 -14.41 16.98
N LEU A 484 2.53 -15.11 16.05
CA LEU A 484 2.51 -16.57 16.01
C LEU A 484 3.20 -17.20 17.23
N ARG A 485 4.31 -16.63 17.71
CA ARG A 485 4.98 -17.07 18.94
C ARG A 485 4.06 -16.94 20.16
N ALA A 486 3.33 -15.84 20.28
CA ALA A 486 2.36 -15.65 21.37
C ALA A 486 1.25 -16.72 21.32
N HIS A 487 0.74 -17.03 20.14
CA HIS A 487 -0.24 -18.10 19.95
C HIS A 487 0.27 -19.48 20.33
N LEU A 488 1.49 -19.83 19.89
CA LEU A 488 2.10 -21.13 20.18
C LEU A 488 2.41 -21.28 21.68
N SER A 489 2.94 -20.22 22.30
CA SER A 489 3.22 -20.19 23.74
C SER A 489 1.97 -20.44 24.59
N GLU A 490 0.82 -19.84 24.22
CA GLU A 490 -0.45 -20.08 24.92
C GLU A 490 -0.92 -21.54 24.81
N ALA A 491 -0.55 -22.22 23.73
CA ALA A 491 -0.83 -23.64 23.51
C ALA A 491 0.20 -24.57 24.18
N GLY A 492 1.23 -24.03 24.83
CA GLY A 492 2.35 -24.81 25.36
C GLY A 492 3.24 -25.41 24.27
N LEU A 493 3.22 -24.84 23.06
CA LEU A 493 4.03 -25.28 21.92
C LEU A 493 5.26 -24.39 21.75
N GLU A 494 6.39 -25.02 21.42
CA GLU A 494 7.61 -24.30 21.08
C GLU A 494 7.59 -23.82 19.63
N ALA A 495 7.96 -22.57 19.43
CA ALA A 495 8.01 -21.94 18.13
C ALA A 495 9.41 -22.08 17.51
N GLN A 496 9.49 -22.70 16.34
CA GLN A 496 10.74 -22.80 15.58
C GLN A 496 11.21 -21.42 15.10
N ALA A 497 12.51 -21.29 14.83
CA ALA A 497 13.06 -20.09 14.21
C ALA A 497 12.64 -20.04 12.72
N PRO A 498 12.26 -18.87 12.18
CA PRO A 498 11.99 -18.72 10.76
C PRO A 498 13.19 -19.14 9.89
N THR A 499 12.94 -19.89 8.82
CA THR A 499 13.96 -20.29 7.84
C THR A 499 14.00 -19.38 6.62
N GLU A 500 15.18 -19.17 6.03
CA GLU A 500 15.36 -18.40 4.79
C GLU A 500 15.00 -19.21 3.53
N LYS A 501 15.01 -20.55 3.63
CA LYS A 501 14.57 -21.45 2.58
C LYS A 501 13.40 -22.31 3.05
N LEU A 502 12.50 -22.59 2.14
CA LEU A 502 11.34 -23.45 2.37
C LEU A 502 11.38 -24.64 1.41
N CYS A 503 11.10 -25.83 1.92
CA CYS A 503 10.70 -26.98 1.13
C CYS A 503 9.31 -27.39 1.58
N VAL A 504 8.31 -27.20 0.71
CA VAL A 504 6.90 -27.41 1.07
C VAL A 504 6.21 -28.29 0.04
N ARG A 505 5.24 -29.07 0.52
CA ARG A 505 4.29 -29.79 -0.32
C ARG A 505 2.97 -29.04 -0.26
N THR A 506 2.47 -28.62 -1.41
CA THR A 506 1.22 -27.89 -1.57
C THR A 506 0.21 -28.70 -2.36
N ALA A 507 -1.03 -28.74 -1.89
CA ALA A 507 -2.16 -29.36 -2.56
C ALA A 507 -3.22 -28.29 -2.83
N VAL A 508 -3.72 -28.25 -4.06
CA VAL A 508 -4.70 -27.26 -4.51
C VAL A 508 -5.98 -27.98 -4.91
N GLY A 509 -7.08 -27.63 -4.24
CA GLY A 509 -8.41 -28.19 -4.48
C GLY A 509 -9.33 -27.24 -5.26
N GLY A 510 -10.25 -27.80 -6.04
CA GLY A 510 -11.25 -27.07 -6.83
C GLY A 510 -11.25 -27.46 -8.30
N THR A 511 -11.79 -26.60 -9.16
CA THR A 511 -11.74 -26.78 -10.62
C THR A 511 -10.38 -26.31 -11.14
N VAL A 512 -9.37 -27.19 -11.01
CA VAL A 512 -7.97 -26.89 -11.37
C VAL A 512 -7.36 -27.86 -12.40
N THR A 513 -8.10 -28.91 -12.76
CA THR A 513 -7.69 -29.88 -13.79
C THR A 513 -8.21 -29.46 -15.17
N GLY A 514 -7.37 -29.56 -16.20
CA GLY A 514 -7.75 -29.23 -17.58
C GLY A 514 -7.80 -27.72 -17.91
N VAL A 515 -7.42 -26.87 -16.96
CA VAL A 515 -7.45 -25.40 -17.08
C VAL A 515 -6.06 -24.75 -17.18
N GLY A 516 -5.02 -25.55 -17.45
CA GLY A 516 -3.64 -25.09 -17.58
C GLY A 516 -2.94 -24.73 -16.26
N PHE A 517 -3.47 -25.19 -15.11
CA PHE A 517 -2.94 -24.82 -13.79
C PHE A 517 -1.48 -25.27 -13.59
N ARG A 518 -1.13 -26.48 -14.01
CA ARG A 518 0.21 -27.05 -13.80
C ARG A 518 1.27 -26.26 -14.58
N GLU A 519 0.97 -25.93 -15.83
CA GLU A 519 1.82 -25.15 -16.71
C GLU A 519 1.97 -23.72 -16.18
N TRP A 520 0.85 -23.11 -15.75
CA TRP A 520 0.83 -21.80 -15.09
C TRP A 520 1.72 -21.77 -13.83
N LEU A 521 1.60 -22.78 -12.97
CA LEU A 521 2.40 -22.86 -11.74
C LEU A 521 3.88 -23.04 -12.06
N ALA A 522 4.21 -23.89 -13.04
CA ALA A 522 5.58 -24.14 -13.45
C ALA A 522 6.25 -22.90 -14.06
N ASP A 523 5.53 -22.13 -14.87
CA ASP A 523 6.06 -20.89 -15.45
C ASP A 523 6.33 -19.84 -14.36
N MET A 524 5.44 -19.72 -13.37
CA MET A 524 5.67 -18.84 -12.23
C MET A 524 6.82 -19.30 -11.35
N ALA A 525 6.94 -20.61 -11.10
CA ALA A 525 8.06 -21.15 -10.32
C ALA A 525 9.40 -20.83 -10.99
N ARG A 526 9.50 -21.02 -12.31
CA ARG A 526 10.71 -20.67 -13.09
C ARG A 526 11.03 -19.17 -13.03
N GLN A 527 10.02 -18.31 -13.15
CA GLN A 527 10.20 -16.86 -13.04
C GLN A 527 10.71 -16.42 -11.66
N LEU A 528 10.28 -17.13 -10.61
CA LEU A 528 10.66 -16.86 -9.22
C LEU A 528 11.93 -17.60 -8.78
N GLY A 529 12.53 -18.44 -9.63
CA GLY A 529 13.68 -19.27 -9.26
C GLY A 529 13.35 -20.35 -8.22
N VAL A 530 12.12 -20.84 -8.20
CA VAL A 530 11.66 -21.92 -7.32
C VAL A 530 11.85 -23.26 -8.03
N ASP A 531 12.56 -24.17 -7.38
CA ASP A 531 12.75 -25.55 -7.81
C ASP A 531 11.57 -26.41 -7.35
N GLY A 532 11.29 -27.51 -8.03
CA GLY A 532 10.17 -28.35 -7.66
C GLY A 532 9.52 -29.15 -8.76
N TRP A 533 8.31 -29.59 -8.46
CA TRP A 533 7.46 -30.26 -9.44
C TRP A 533 5.99 -30.04 -9.14
N VAL A 534 5.15 -30.24 -10.17
CA VAL A 534 3.70 -30.25 -10.05
C VAL A 534 3.10 -31.42 -10.81
N ARG A 535 2.06 -32.05 -10.25
CA ARG A 535 1.32 -33.16 -10.86
C ARG A 535 -0.16 -33.11 -10.51
N HIS A 536 -0.95 -33.96 -11.16
CA HIS A 536 -2.36 -34.13 -10.82
C HIS A 536 -2.51 -34.99 -9.55
N ASP A 537 -3.40 -34.59 -8.65
CA ASP A 537 -3.82 -35.38 -7.48
C ASP A 537 -5.20 -35.97 -7.76
N GLU A 538 -5.24 -37.24 -8.19
CA GLU A 538 -6.50 -37.95 -8.47
C GLU A 538 -7.38 -38.08 -7.22
N SER A 539 -6.77 -38.22 -6.03
CA SER A 539 -7.52 -38.43 -4.78
C SER A 539 -8.34 -37.21 -4.39
N ARG A 540 -7.82 -36.01 -4.66
CA ARG A 540 -8.47 -34.73 -4.35
C ARG A 540 -9.14 -34.07 -5.55
N ARG A 541 -9.08 -34.70 -6.73
CA ARG A 541 -9.47 -34.08 -8.02
C ARG A 541 -8.85 -32.69 -8.18
N GLY A 542 -7.56 -32.59 -7.86
CA GLY A 542 -6.83 -31.33 -7.76
C GLY A 542 -5.43 -31.45 -8.32
N ILE A 543 -4.53 -30.57 -7.86
CA ILE A 543 -3.10 -30.71 -8.13
C ILE A 543 -2.30 -30.80 -6.84
N GLU A 544 -1.10 -31.34 -6.97
CA GLU A 544 -0.11 -31.41 -5.91
C GLU A 544 1.24 -30.94 -6.45
N ALA A 545 1.98 -30.18 -5.65
CA ALA A 545 3.31 -29.72 -5.98
C ALA A 545 4.26 -29.79 -4.79
N VAL A 546 5.54 -30.00 -5.07
CA VAL A 546 6.64 -29.74 -4.13
C VAL A 546 7.38 -28.50 -4.62
N LEU A 547 7.59 -27.55 -3.72
CA LEU A 547 8.22 -26.26 -3.99
C LEU A 547 9.43 -26.08 -3.06
N TYR A 548 10.58 -25.71 -3.61
CA TYR A 548 11.81 -25.48 -2.87
C TYR A 548 12.54 -24.22 -3.35
N GLY A 549 12.99 -23.38 -2.42
CA GLY A 549 13.74 -22.18 -2.75
C GLY A 549 13.76 -21.16 -1.62
N ASP A 550 14.01 -19.90 -1.97
CA ASP A 550 13.86 -18.75 -1.06
C ASP A 550 12.45 -18.72 -0.45
N ALA A 551 12.37 -18.48 0.86
CA ALA A 551 11.12 -18.53 1.60
C ALA A 551 10.08 -17.52 1.09
N THR A 552 10.51 -16.34 0.67
CA THR A 552 9.63 -15.32 0.10
C THR A 552 9.10 -15.80 -1.25
N ALA A 553 9.99 -16.27 -2.14
CA ALA A 553 9.61 -16.75 -3.46
C ALA A 553 8.62 -17.93 -3.40
N VAL A 554 8.90 -18.93 -2.56
CA VAL A 554 8.01 -20.09 -2.33
C VAL A 554 6.66 -19.63 -1.78
N SER A 555 6.66 -18.76 -0.77
CA SER A 555 5.41 -18.29 -0.14
C SER A 555 4.54 -17.48 -1.10
N VAL A 556 5.15 -16.68 -1.98
CA VAL A 556 4.44 -15.96 -3.05
C VAL A 556 3.78 -16.92 -4.03
N LEU A 557 4.50 -17.97 -4.44
CA LEU A 557 3.97 -18.99 -5.34
C LEU A 557 2.80 -19.75 -4.71
N VAL A 558 2.93 -20.16 -3.45
CA VAL A 558 1.84 -20.78 -2.66
C VAL A 558 0.64 -19.83 -2.59
N ARG A 559 0.85 -18.57 -2.21
CA ARG A 559 -0.23 -17.59 -2.05
C ARG A 559 -0.96 -17.31 -3.36
N ARG A 560 -0.25 -17.21 -4.49
CA ARG A 560 -0.88 -17.00 -5.80
C ARG A 560 -1.68 -18.23 -6.27
N SER A 561 -1.40 -19.41 -5.75
CA SER A 561 -2.14 -20.63 -6.11
C SER A 561 -3.63 -20.58 -5.72
N ILE A 562 -4.07 -19.67 -4.83
CA ILE A 562 -5.51 -19.44 -4.56
C ILE A 562 -6.20 -18.64 -5.68
N GLU A 563 -5.43 -17.89 -6.47
CA GLU A 563 -5.94 -17.14 -7.62
C GLU A 563 -5.96 -18.02 -8.86
N GLY A 564 -4.87 -18.77 -9.08
CA GLY A 564 -4.74 -19.68 -10.22
C GLY A 564 -4.76 -18.95 -11.59
N PRO A 565 -4.75 -19.71 -12.70
CA PRO A 565 -5.02 -19.16 -14.03
C PRO A 565 -6.50 -18.73 -14.17
N GLN A 566 -6.79 -17.91 -15.17
CA GLN A 566 -8.11 -17.28 -15.39
C GLN A 566 -9.31 -18.26 -15.37
N GLU A 567 -9.12 -19.49 -15.88
CA GLU A 567 -10.18 -20.50 -15.99
C GLU A 567 -10.27 -21.41 -14.74
N ALA A 568 -9.38 -21.25 -13.76
CA ALA A 568 -9.40 -22.05 -12.54
C ALA A 568 -10.40 -21.49 -11.51
N THR A 569 -11.04 -22.39 -10.78
CA THR A 569 -11.77 -22.05 -9.55
C THR A 569 -11.14 -22.80 -8.40
N VAL A 570 -10.33 -22.11 -7.60
CA VAL A 570 -9.64 -22.70 -6.45
C VAL A 570 -10.52 -22.55 -5.22
N LEU A 571 -10.77 -23.66 -4.54
CA LEU A 571 -11.55 -23.71 -3.31
C LEU A 571 -10.65 -23.69 -2.08
N GLU A 572 -9.49 -24.34 -2.17
CA GLU A 572 -8.54 -24.42 -1.06
C GLU A 572 -7.11 -24.62 -1.55
N VAL A 573 -6.16 -24.18 -0.71
CA VAL A 573 -4.73 -24.47 -0.86
C VAL A 573 -4.21 -24.93 0.49
N PHE A 574 -3.74 -26.17 0.57
CA PHE A 574 -3.11 -26.73 1.76
C PHE A 574 -1.60 -26.83 1.53
N THR A 575 -0.80 -26.34 2.47
CA THR A 575 0.66 -26.33 2.38
C THR A 575 1.26 -26.78 3.70
N GLN A 576 2.21 -27.70 3.62
CA GLN A 576 2.92 -28.27 4.77
C GLN A 576 4.41 -28.44 4.45
N GLN A 577 5.22 -28.60 5.49
CA GLN A 577 6.65 -28.89 5.33
C GLN A 577 6.87 -30.19 4.55
N HIS A 578 7.94 -30.21 3.76
CA HIS A 578 8.37 -31.39 3.04
C HIS A 578 9.86 -31.64 3.26
N SER A 579 10.22 -32.88 3.60
CA SER A 579 11.58 -33.24 3.99
C SER A 579 12.50 -33.54 2.80
N GLU A 580 11.94 -33.94 1.65
CA GLU A 580 12.74 -34.36 0.50
C GLU A 580 12.92 -33.19 -0.48
N LEU A 581 14.18 -32.85 -0.76
CA LEU A 581 14.49 -31.77 -1.69
C LEU A 581 14.22 -32.24 -3.14
N PRO A 582 13.54 -31.42 -3.96
CA PRO A 582 13.35 -31.73 -5.36
C PRO A 582 14.67 -31.57 -6.14
N LYS A 583 14.69 -32.11 -7.36
CA LYS A 583 15.80 -31.86 -8.31
C LYS A 583 15.81 -30.37 -8.71
N PRO A 584 16.98 -29.81 -9.08
CA PRO A 584 17.05 -28.45 -9.60
C PRO A 584 16.16 -28.25 -10.84
N GLY A 585 15.54 -27.07 -10.92
CA GLY A 585 14.54 -26.72 -11.92
C GLY A 585 13.11 -27.10 -11.52
N PHE A 586 12.16 -26.75 -12.38
CA PHE A 586 10.74 -27.02 -12.13
C PHE A 586 10.12 -27.93 -13.20
N ALA A 587 9.62 -29.08 -12.77
CA ALA A 587 9.06 -30.12 -13.64
C ALA A 587 7.53 -30.18 -13.58
N VAL A 588 6.88 -30.41 -14.72
CA VAL A 588 5.47 -30.83 -14.78
C VAL A 588 5.47 -32.34 -14.97
N LEU A 589 4.96 -33.07 -13.98
CA LEU A 589 4.94 -34.53 -14.01
C LEU A 589 3.60 -35.06 -14.54
N ASP A 590 3.67 -36.23 -15.17
CA ASP A 590 2.50 -37.01 -15.49
C ASP A 590 1.88 -37.62 -14.22
N THR A 591 0.59 -37.91 -14.27
CA THR A 591 -0.25 -38.37 -13.14
C THR A 591 0.34 -39.56 -12.36
N TYR A 592 1.21 -40.37 -12.98
CA TYR A 592 1.78 -41.60 -12.41
C TYR A 592 3.30 -41.56 -12.16
N SER A 593 3.93 -40.39 -12.28
CA SER A 593 5.36 -40.26 -11.98
C SER A 593 5.55 -40.16 -10.47
N VAL A 594 6.31 -41.08 -9.87
CA VAL A 594 6.75 -41.05 -8.46
C VAL A 594 8.06 -40.30 -8.37
#